data_AF-A0A928A3W6-F1
#
_entry.id   AF-A0A928A3W6-F1
#
_cell.length_a   1.000
_cell.length_b   1.000
_cell.length_c   1.000
_cell.angle_alpha   90.00
_cell.angle_beta   90.00
_cell.angle_gamma   90.00
#
_symmetry.space_group_name_H-M   'P 1'
#
loop_
_entity.id
_entity.type
_entity.pdbx_description
1 polymer ?
#
loop_
_entity_poly.entity_id
_entity_poly.type
_entity_poly.pdbx_seq_one_letter_code
_entity_poly.pdbx_strand_id
1 'polypeptide(L)'
;MKKIIVLFLFVLNLITLTGCDPSSYYYSYEDLNSNVISIELINYVNNDAVELFEKRDKVKNFDFSKLNVIEVLDNDKNSEFLLEFSKIEFMLVWRHLDSPKGESIKINYKDGSFDVICYYVQFSCQYDKSGNVKKFIGSGGGNQLKELVEDSF
;
A
#
# COMPACT_ATOMS: atom_id res chain seq x y z
N MET A 1 18.84 -12.09 -49.43
CA MET A 1 18.33 -10.80 -48.91
C MET A 1 17.03 -10.95 -48.12
N LYS A 2 15.95 -11.54 -48.66
CA LYS A 2 14.68 -11.73 -47.93
C LYS A 2 14.81 -12.45 -46.56
N LYS A 3 15.63 -13.52 -46.49
CA LYS A 3 15.87 -14.28 -45.24
C LYS A 3 16.60 -13.47 -44.15
N ILE A 4 17.47 -12.53 -44.55
CA ILE A 4 18.22 -11.66 -43.63
C ILE A 4 17.29 -10.56 -43.08
N ILE A 5 16.41 -10.01 -43.91
CA ILE A 5 15.42 -9.00 -43.50
C ILE A 5 14.42 -9.60 -42.50
N VAL A 6 13.96 -10.84 -42.72
CA VAL A 6 13.06 -11.53 -41.78
C VAL A 6 13.75 -11.77 -40.44
N LEU A 7 15.02 -12.20 -40.45
CA LEU A 7 15.80 -12.39 -39.22
C LEU A 7 15.97 -11.07 -38.46
N PHE A 8 16.23 -9.97 -39.17
CA PHE A 8 16.38 -8.65 -38.58
C PHE A 8 15.07 -8.15 -37.95
N LEU A 9 13.92 -8.34 -38.62
CA LEU A 9 12.60 -8.02 -38.07
C LEU A 9 12.25 -8.88 -36.84
N PHE A 10 12.68 -10.15 -36.82
CA PHE A 10 12.46 -11.03 -35.69
C PHE A 10 13.26 -10.58 -34.46
N VAL A 11 14.53 -10.21 -34.66
CA VAL A 11 15.39 -9.65 -33.59
C VAL A 11 14.86 -8.30 -33.10
N LEU A 12 14.35 -7.44 -34.00
CA LEU A 12 13.76 -6.16 -33.61
C LEU A 12 12.51 -6.34 -32.72
N ASN A 13 11.66 -7.33 -33.03
CA ASN A 13 10.48 -7.66 -32.22
C ASN A 13 10.84 -8.21 -30.83
N LEU A 14 11.96 -8.95 -30.71
CA LEU A 14 12.43 -9.46 -29.43
C LEU A 14 12.90 -8.35 -28.48
N ILE A 15 13.42 -7.24 -29.02
CA ILE A 15 13.89 -6.10 -28.23
C ILE A 15 12.72 -5.22 -27.73
N THR A 16 11.56 -5.27 -28.40
CA THR A 16 10.36 -4.50 -27.99
C THR A 16 9.46 -5.22 -26.98
N LEU A 17 9.78 -6.45 -26.59
CA LEU A 17 9.01 -7.26 -25.63
C LEU A 17 9.43 -7.02 -24.18
N THR A 18 9.82 -5.80 -23.81
CA THR A 18 10.05 -5.45 -22.41
C THR A 18 8.70 -5.21 -21.74
N GLY A 19 8.26 -6.16 -20.91
CA GLY A 19 7.20 -5.91 -19.94
C GLY A 19 7.69 -4.85 -18.94
N CYS A 20 6.86 -3.84 -18.66
CA CYS A 20 7.13 -2.92 -17.57
C CYS A 20 6.56 -3.54 -16.29
N ASP A 21 7.42 -4.12 -15.47
CA ASP A 21 7.01 -4.60 -14.15
C ASP A 21 6.60 -3.41 -13.28
N PRO A 22 5.51 -3.53 -12.50
CA PRO A 22 5.11 -2.47 -11.58
C PRO A 22 6.21 -2.24 -10.54
N SER A 23 6.44 -0.98 -10.17
CA SER A 23 7.41 -0.67 -9.12
C SER A 23 6.97 -1.27 -7.79
N SER A 24 7.89 -1.99 -7.16
CA SER A 24 7.75 -2.48 -5.79
C SER A 24 8.13 -1.39 -4.79
N TYR A 25 7.56 -1.48 -3.59
CA TYR A 25 7.81 -0.64 -2.43
C TYR A 25 7.91 -1.53 -1.20
N TYR A 26 8.97 -1.29 -0.42
CA TYR A 26 9.21 -1.92 0.88
C TYR A 26 9.40 -0.82 1.91
N TYR A 27 8.98 -1.09 3.14
CA TYR A 27 9.30 -0.21 4.26
C TYR A 27 10.68 -0.54 4.81
N SER A 28 11.43 0.50 5.21
CA SER A 28 12.64 0.32 6.00
C SER A 28 12.26 0.04 7.45
N TYR A 29 12.67 -1.11 7.98
CA TYR A 29 12.47 -1.44 9.40
C TYR A 29 13.08 -0.39 10.32
N GLU A 30 14.28 0.13 9.99
CA GLU A 30 14.94 1.15 10.80
C GLU A 30 14.14 2.46 10.84
N ASP A 31 13.57 2.86 9.70
CA ASP A 31 12.72 4.06 9.62
C ASP A 31 11.40 3.86 10.36
N LEU A 32 10.78 2.67 10.22
CA LEU A 32 9.57 2.31 10.95
C LEU A 32 9.81 2.33 12.46
N ASN A 33 10.80 1.57 12.94
CA ASN A 33 11.12 1.42 14.36
C ASN A 33 11.52 2.75 15.02
N SER A 34 12.12 3.67 14.27
CA SER A 34 12.49 4.99 14.78
C SER A 34 11.36 6.02 14.76
N ASN A 35 10.35 5.88 13.88
CA ASN A 35 9.36 6.94 13.65
C ASN A 35 7.91 6.55 13.98
N VAL A 36 7.57 5.28 14.07
CA VAL A 36 6.21 4.82 14.43
C VAL A 36 5.95 5.02 15.92
N ILE A 37 4.77 5.53 16.26
CA ILE A 37 4.33 5.75 17.65
C ILE A 37 3.20 4.82 18.08
N SER A 38 2.36 4.38 17.13
CA SER A 38 1.28 3.43 17.38
C SER A 38 0.84 2.78 16.09
N ILE A 39 0.30 1.57 16.22
CA ILE A 39 -0.26 0.78 15.13
C ILE A 39 -1.69 0.45 15.54
N GLU A 40 -2.64 0.80 14.69
CA GLU A 40 -4.06 0.65 14.97
C GLU A 40 -4.69 -0.30 13.96
N LEU A 41 -5.47 -1.26 14.46
CA LEU A 41 -6.46 -1.96 13.65
C LEU A 41 -7.70 -1.07 13.57
N ILE A 42 -8.10 -0.74 12.35
CA ILE A 42 -9.21 0.16 12.08
C ILE A 42 -10.22 -0.49 11.15
N ASN A 43 -11.47 -0.05 11.21
CA ASN A 43 -12.47 -0.27 10.18
C ASN A 43 -12.85 1.09 9.58
N TYR A 44 -12.62 1.28 8.29
CA TYR A 44 -12.95 2.51 7.58
C TYR A 44 -14.28 2.36 6.83
N VAL A 45 -15.34 2.98 7.35
CA VAL A 45 -16.71 2.81 6.85
C VAL A 45 -16.93 3.67 5.59
N ASN A 46 -16.72 3.06 4.43
CA ASN A 46 -16.75 3.78 3.16
C ASN A 46 -17.37 2.95 2.03
N ASN A 47 -18.70 2.89 2.03
CA ASN A 47 -19.45 2.19 0.98
C ASN A 47 -19.40 2.91 -0.38
N ASP A 48 -19.06 4.19 -0.38
CA ASP A 48 -18.99 5.04 -1.58
C ASP A 48 -17.61 5.05 -2.26
N ALA A 49 -16.68 4.20 -1.82
CA ALA A 49 -15.36 4.08 -2.45
C ALA A 49 -15.52 3.64 -3.92
N VAL A 50 -14.81 4.32 -4.82
CA VAL A 50 -14.89 4.06 -6.27
C VAL A 50 -13.58 3.48 -6.78
N GLU A 51 -13.64 2.50 -7.67
CA GLU A 51 -12.47 2.00 -8.37
C GLU A 51 -11.95 3.03 -9.38
N LEU A 52 -10.65 3.27 -9.34
CA LEU A 52 -9.89 4.09 -10.28
C LEU A 52 -9.01 3.19 -11.14
N PHE A 53 -8.79 3.62 -12.38
CA PHE A 53 -7.82 3.03 -13.31
C PHE A 53 -6.81 4.10 -13.71
N GLU A 54 -5.54 3.91 -13.34
CA GLU A 54 -4.40 4.80 -13.62
C GLU A 54 -4.57 6.26 -13.16
N LYS A 55 -5.50 6.54 -12.24
CA LYS A 55 -5.83 7.88 -11.76
C LYS A 55 -5.37 8.11 -10.32
N ARG A 56 -4.07 7.89 -10.07
CA ARG A 56 -3.46 8.03 -8.73
C ARG A 56 -3.56 9.44 -8.16
N ASP A 57 -3.64 10.46 -9.02
CA ASP A 57 -3.86 11.86 -8.65
C ASP A 57 -5.30 12.15 -8.19
N LYS A 58 -6.22 11.19 -8.33
CA LYS A 58 -7.63 11.30 -7.90
C LYS A 58 -7.92 10.60 -6.58
N VAL A 59 -6.90 10.08 -5.88
CA VAL A 59 -7.04 9.57 -4.52
C VAL A 59 -7.54 10.71 -3.63
N LYS A 60 -8.58 10.42 -2.84
CA LYS A 60 -9.23 11.37 -1.95
C LYS A 60 -8.43 11.50 -0.65
N ASN A 61 -8.56 12.68 -0.04
CA ASN A 61 -8.12 12.90 1.32
C ASN A 61 -8.85 11.97 2.30
N PHE A 62 -8.18 11.66 3.40
CA PHE A 62 -8.71 10.85 4.48
C PHE A 62 -9.84 11.60 5.20
N ASP A 63 -10.96 10.92 5.42
CA ASP A 63 -12.12 11.44 6.13
C ASP A 63 -12.18 10.79 7.52
N PHE A 64 -11.77 11.54 8.54
CA PHE A 64 -11.75 11.07 9.91
C PHE A 64 -13.14 10.70 10.45
N SER A 65 -14.23 11.20 9.87
CA SER A 65 -15.58 10.83 10.30
C SER A 65 -15.95 9.39 9.94
N LYS A 66 -15.21 8.76 9.01
CA LYS A 66 -15.39 7.37 8.59
C LYS A 66 -14.51 6.37 9.34
N LEU A 67 -13.61 6.88 10.18
CA LEU A 67 -12.66 6.06 10.94
C LEU A 67 -13.33 5.48 12.18
N ASN A 68 -13.29 4.15 12.31
CA ASN A 68 -13.53 3.45 13.55
C ASN A 68 -12.25 2.72 13.98
N VAL A 69 -11.67 3.09 15.13
CA VAL A 69 -10.54 2.35 15.70
C VAL A 69 -11.07 1.13 16.44
N ILE A 70 -10.63 -0.05 16.05
CA ILE A 70 -11.03 -1.31 16.67
C ILE A 70 -10.11 -1.59 17.85
N GLU A 71 -8.80 -1.57 17.60
CA GLU A 71 -7.79 -1.95 18.57
C GLU A 71 -6.47 -1.23 18.29
N VAL A 72 -5.69 -0.99 19.35
CA VAL A 72 -4.33 -0.46 19.26
C VAL A 72 -3.39 -1.59 19.64
N LEU A 73 -2.39 -1.85 18.80
CA LEU A 73 -1.41 -2.90 19.06
C LEU A 73 -0.67 -2.61 20.36
N ASP A 74 -0.48 -3.66 21.18
CA ASP A 74 0.35 -3.57 22.37
C ASP A 74 1.77 -3.12 22.03
N ASN A 75 2.28 -2.13 22.77
CA ASN A 75 3.58 -1.53 22.50
C ASN A 75 4.74 -2.55 22.52
N ASP A 76 4.62 -3.60 23.35
CA ASP A 76 5.62 -4.66 23.45
C ASP A 76 5.70 -5.52 22.17
N LYS A 77 4.63 -5.55 21.36
CA LYS A 77 4.57 -6.25 20.07
C LYS A 77 4.99 -5.39 18.88
N ASN A 78 5.09 -4.06 19.04
CA ASN A 78 5.34 -3.13 17.93
C ASN A 78 6.62 -3.47 17.14
N SER A 79 7.72 -3.77 17.83
CA SER A 79 9.01 -4.02 17.17
C SER A 79 8.98 -5.28 16.30
N GLU A 80 8.38 -6.36 16.79
CA GLU A 80 8.21 -7.61 16.05
C GLU A 80 7.25 -7.42 14.87
N PHE A 81 6.10 -6.77 15.10
CA PHE A 81 5.15 -6.46 14.03
C PHE A 81 5.81 -5.64 12.91
N LEU A 82 6.53 -4.57 13.25
CA LEU A 82 7.17 -3.70 12.25
C LEU A 82 8.29 -4.42 11.50
N LEU A 83 8.99 -5.36 12.14
CA LEU A 83 10.00 -6.18 11.48
C LEU A 83 9.35 -7.07 10.42
N GLU A 84 8.29 -7.80 10.74
CA GLU A 84 7.59 -8.63 9.77
C GLU A 84 6.88 -7.79 8.69
N PHE A 85 6.25 -6.69 9.09
CA PHE A 85 5.61 -5.74 8.16
C PHE A 85 6.60 -5.16 7.15
N SER A 86 7.84 -4.88 7.55
CA SER A 86 8.88 -4.36 6.64
C SER A 86 9.26 -5.31 5.51
N LYS A 87 9.02 -6.61 5.68
CA LYS A 87 9.30 -7.65 4.67
C LYS A 87 8.18 -7.76 3.63
N ILE A 88 7.03 -7.15 3.88
CA ILE A 88 5.88 -7.20 2.99
C ILE A 88 6.12 -6.29 1.77
N GLU A 89 5.92 -6.86 0.59
CA GLU A 89 5.98 -6.12 -0.67
C GLU A 89 4.67 -5.39 -0.97
N PHE A 90 4.78 -4.12 -1.36
CA PHE A 90 3.70 -3.32 -1.91
C PHE A 90 4.00 -2.98 -3.37
N MET A 91 3.05 -3.21 -4.26
CA MET A 91 3.19 -2.88 -5.67
C MET A 91 2.35 -1.66 -6.04
N LEU A 92 2.90 -0.81 -6.90
CA LEU A 92 2.12 0.22 -7.57
C LEU A 92 1.14 -0.42 -8.55
N VAL A 93 -0.12 -0.48 -8.14
CA VAL A 93 -1.22 -1.04 -8.94
C VAL A 93 -1.88 0.02 -9.84
N TRP A 94 -2.45 -0.46 -10.95
CA TRP A 94 -3.16 0.37 -11.92
C TRP A 94 -4.63 0.54 -11.54
N ARG A 95 -5.23 -0.53 -11.02
CA ARG A 95 -6.56 -0.52 -10.41
C ARG A 95 -6.42 -0.36 -8.91
N HIS A 96 -7.16 0.56 -8.33
CA HIS A 96 -7.18 0.79 -6.89
C HIS A 96 -8.44 1.56 -6.51
N LEU A 97 -8.83 1.53 -5.24
CA LEU A 97 -9.89 2.42 -4.76
C LEU A 97 -9.41 3.89 -4.71
N ASP A 98 -10.34 4.82 -4.74
CA ASP A 98 -10.06 6.25 -4.54
C ASP A 98 -9.84 6.62 -3.07
N SER A 99 -10.15 5.73 -2.13
CA SER A 99 -10.09 5.94 -0.69
C SER A 99 -10.10 4.58 0.06
N PRO A 100 -9.69 4.53 1.35
CA PRO A 100 -9.71 3.29 2.13
C PRO A 100 -11.13 2.73 2.26
N LYS A 101 -11.23 1.42 2.52
CA LYS A 101 -12.51 0.75 2.78
C LYS A 101 -12.31 -0.52 3.62
N GLY A 102 -13.13 -0.66 4.66
CA GLY A 102 -13.17 -1.85 5.50
C GLY A 102 -12.02 -1.91 6.50
N GLU A 103 -11.72 -3.13 6.95
CA GLU A 103 -10.63 -3.37 7.91
C GLU A 103 -9.27 -3.04 7.28
N SER A 104 -8.43 -2.37 8.05
CA SER A 104 -7.14 -1.84 7.60
C SER A 104 -6.22 -1.62 8.79
N ILE A 105 -4.93 -1.53 8.52
CA ILE A 105 -3.95 -1.08 9.50
C ILE A 105 -3.69 0.40 9.29
N LYS A 106 -3.68 1.16 10.39
CA LYS A 106 -3.25 2.55 10.42
C LYS A 106 -1.96 2.67 11.24
N ILE A 107 -0.87 3.05 10.57
CA ILE A 107 0.45 3.25 11.18
C ILE A 107 0.63 4.73 11.44
N ASN A 108 0.78 5.13 12.69
CA ASN A 108 0.95 6.53 13.06
C ASN A 108 2.42 6.87 13.26
N TYR A 109 2.86 8.00 12.71
CA TYR A 109 4.23 8.48 12.82
C TYR A 109 4.37 9.66 13.78
N LYS A 110 5.58 9.87 14.30
CA LYS A 110 5.94 10.99 15.21
C LYS A 110 5.63 12.37 14.63
N ASP A 111 5.68 12.56 13.32
CA ASP A 111 5.38 13.83 12.65
C ASP A 111 3.86 14.10 12.52
N GLY A 112 3.03 13.17 12.99
CA GLY A 112 1.57 13.19 12.89
C GLY A 112 1.02 12.72 11.55
N SER A 113 1.88 12.37 10.59
CA SER A 113 1.45 11.64 9.39
C SER A 113 1.10 10.20 9.73
N PHE A 114 0.36 9.55 8.84
CA PHE A 114 -0.04 8.17 9.03
C PHE A 114 -0.23 7.45 7.71
N ASP A 115 0.03 6.15 7.70
CA ASP A 115 -0.30 5.29 6.58
C ASP A 115 -1.58 4.53 6.88
N VAL A 116 -2.40 4.30 5.86
CA VAL A 116 -3.55 3.40 5.91
C VAL A 116 -3.34 2.32 4.87
N ILE A 117 -3.32 1.07 5.32
CA ILE A 117 -3.03 -0.11 4.50
C ILE A 117 -4.22 -1.05 4.55
N CYS A 118 -4.91 -1.20 3.43
CA CYS A 118 -6.01 -2.15 3.29
C CYS A 118 -5.46 -3.50 2.81
N TYR A 119 -5.84 -4.59 3.45
CA TYR A 119 -5.39 -5.95 3.07
C TYR A 119 -6.46 -6.76 2.31
N TYR A 120 -7.72 -6.33 2.30
CA TYR A 120 -8.81 -6.95 1.51
C TYR A 120 -9.15 -6.22 0.21
N VAL A 121 -8.72 -4.97 0.06
CA VAL A 121 -8.97 -4.15 -1.13
C VAL A 121 -7.67 -3.50 -1.59
N GLN A 122 -7.58 -3.18 -2.89
CA GLN A 122 -6.38 -2.58 -3.47
C GLN A 122 -6.28 -1.10 -3.09
N PHE A 123 -5.75 -0.80 -1.91
CA PHE A 123 -5.54 0.56 -1.43
C PHE A 123 -4.54 0.65 -0.27
N SER A 124 -3.45 1.40 -0.47
CA SER A 124 -2.53 1.83 0.58
C SER A 124 -2.08 3.26 0.30
N CYS A 125 -2.18 4.13 1.30
CA CYS A 125 -1.85 5.55 1.13
C CYS A 125 -1.28 6.15 2.42
N GLN A 126 -0.31 7.05 2.26
CA GLN A 126 0.19 7.92 3.31
C GLN A 126 -0.57 9.25 3.29
N TYR A 127 -0.94 9.73 4.46
CA TYR A 127 -1.62 10.99 4.68
C TYR A 127 -0.82 11.88 5.63
N ASP A 128 -0.95 13.19 5.49
CA ASP A 128 -0.49 14.12 6.50
C ASP A 128 -1.43 14.15 7.72
N LYS A 129 -1.05 14.88 8.76
CA LYS A 129 -1.85 15.04 9.99
C LYS A 129 -3.26 15.61 9.78
N SER A 130 -3.52 16.24 8.65
CA SER A 130 -4.82 16.83 8.30
C SER A 130 -5.63 15.91 7.37
N GLY A 131 -5.10 14.72 7.05
CA GLY A 131 -5.73 13.77 6.13
C GLY A 131 -5.45 14.07 4.65
N ASN A 132 -4.57 15.01 4.30
CA ASN A 132 -4.24 15.23 2.89
C ASN A 132 -3.34 14.11 2.37
N VAL A 133 -3.57 13.67 1.13
CA VAL A 133 -2.74 12.66 0.47
C VAL A 133 -1.30 13.15 0.36
N LYS A 134 -0.35 12.45 0.99
CA LYS A 134 1.10 12.67 0.81
C LYS A 134 1.65 11.80 -0.31
N LYS A 135 1.29 10.51 -0.28
CA LYS A 135 1.83 9.51 -1.21
C LYS A 135 0.88 8.34 -1.34
N PHE A 136 0.46 8.05 -2.57
CA PHE A 136 -0.15 6.75 -2.88
C PHE A 136 0.93 5.67 -2.88
N ILE A 137 0.77 4.64 -2.06
CA ILE A 137 1.75 3.57 -1.89
C ILE A 137 1.49 2.44 -2.88
N GLY A 138 0.22 2.10 -3.11
CA GLY A 138 -0.17 1.01 -4.00
C GLY A 138 -1.08 0.01 -3.30
N SER A 139 -0.84 -1.27 -3.52
CA SER A 139 -1.51 -2.38 -2.86
C SER A 139 -0.48 -3.46 -2.57
N GLY A 140 -0.56 -4.11 -1.41
CA GLY A 140 0.41 -5.12 -1.00
C GLY A 140 -0.04 -5.89 0.21
N GLY A 141 0.75 -6.88 0.60
CA GLY A 141 0.46 -7.71 1.76
C GLY A 141 -0.55 -8.82 1.51
N GLY A 142 -1.76 -8.50 1.03
CA GLY A 142 -2.81 -9.51 0.83
C GLY A 142 -2.92 -10.45 2.03
N ASN A 143 -2.77 -11.76 1.79
CA ASN A 143 -2.77 -12.77 2.86
C ASN A 143 -1.62 -12.62 3.87
N GLN A 144 -0.41 -12.22 3.45
CA GLN A 144 0.72 -12.05 4.38
C GLN A 144 0.43 -10.96 5.42
N LEU A 145 -0.14 -9.84 4.97
CA LEU A 145 -0.54 -8.78 5.90
C LEU A 145 -1.73 -9.22 6.75
N LYS A 146 -2.69 -9.94 6.16
CA LYS A 146 -3.81 -10.49 6.91
C LYS A 146 -3.35 -11.41 8.06
N GLU A 147 -2.48 -12.37 7.76
CA GLU A 147 -1.92 -13.31 8.75
C GLU A 147 -1.15 -12.55 9.84
N LEU A 148 -0.29 -11.59 9.47
CA LEU A 148 0.41 -10.75 10.42
C LEU A 148 -0.53 -10.00 11.37
N VAL A 149 -1.66 -9.50 10.85
CA VAL A 149 -2.67 -8.81 11.66
C VAL A 149 -3.37 -9.79 12.60
N GLU A 150 -3.82 -10.94 12.11
CA GLU A 150 -4.51 -11.98 12.91
C GLU A 150 -3.62 -12.57 14.02
N ASP A 151 -2.30 -12.65 13.80
CA ASP A 151 -1.35 -13.17 14.80
C ASP A 151 -0.96 -12.11 15.86
N SER A 152 -1.11 -10.82 15.54
CA SER A 152 -0.58 -9.73 16.37
C SER A 152 -1.62 -9.06 17.24
N PHE A 153 -2.84 -8.88 16.73
CA PHE A 153 -3.99 -8.31 17.43
C PHE A 153 -4.84 -9.43 18.03
#